data_AF-A0A935P1W3-F1
#
_entry.id   AF-A0A935P1W3-F1
#
_cell.length_a   1.000
_cell.length_b   1.000
_cell.length_c   1.000
_cell.angle_alpha   90.00
_cell.angle_beta   90.00
_cell.angle_gamma   90.00
#
_symmetry.space_group_name_H-M   'P 1'
#
loop_
_entity.id
_entity.type
_entity.pdbx_description
1 polymer ?
#
loop_
_entity_poly.entity_id
_entity_poly.type
_entity_poly.pdbx_seq_one_letter_code
_entity_poly.pdbx_strand_id
1 'polypeptide(L)'
;MCLLASTVFAAAVLSKYVVIVHAPVLALAVALRRPRLLVFALLPCLLLLGEYVHRHWADLKMLYEHQIKGAHAKNSTRLQILTIAAFYAGPLLLLTLGSVVMVIKRLGLTWRALRVHALLLALALPLVAVHVRSADMVSMYKHMVYPVAMLAPLGAWLLHRLSRRHLAAPLVVCAALTALGFWQTGRMERAFPDFTAMLAHLRPKLGPTTTILSEEGYVFRYAFGGGKVGGNFYEMTWFDNDGDNQRTPQDVIDAVWDGKPDYVMVHGQIMPGLAGKLREGVLPHQYRKVFEQPYVLSDVMTRLRHGKVELWKRNGAYKGQYPL
;
A
#
# COMPACT_ATOMS: atom_id res chain seq x y z
N MET A 1 27.20 -21.62 0.88
CA MET A 1 26.05 -21.01 0.17
C MET A 1 24.75 -21.04 0.97
N CYS A 2 24.36 -22.14 1.64
CA CYS A 2 23.10 -22.21 2.39
C CYS A 2 23.03 -21.22 3.58
N LEU A 3 24.13 -20.98 4.30
CA LEU A 3 24.16 -19.99 5.39
C LEU A 3 23.98 -18.56 4.87
N LEU A 4 24.72 -18.14 3.85
CA LEU A 4 24.57 -16.83 3.22
C LEU A 4 23.17 -16.63 2.62
N ALA A 5 22.61 -17.66 1.97
CA ALA A 5 21.23 -17.64 1.49
C ALA A 5 20.23 -17.52 2.65
N SER A 6 20.43 -18.24 3.76
CA SER A 6 19.61 -18.13 4.96
C SER A 6 19.74 -16.79 5.68
N THR A 7 20.91 -16.14 5.65
CA THR A 7 21.14 -14.82 6.27
C THR A 7 20.61 -13.69 5.40
N VAL A 8 20.81 -13.74 4.07
CA VAL A 8 20.18 -12.82 3.11
C VAL A 8 18.66 -13.02 3.11
N PHE A 9 18.20 -14.25 3.30
CA PHE A 9 16.79 -14.58 3.49
C PHE A 9 16.25 -14.05 4.83
N ALA A 10 16.96 -14.21 5.95
CA ALA A 10 16.59 -13.62 7.24
C ALA A 10 16.57 -12.08 7.20
N ALA A 11 17.47 -11.46 6.45
CA ALA A 11 17.50 -10.03 6.20
C ALA A 11 16.34 -9.56 5.29
N ALA A 12 16.00 -10.34 4.26
CA ALA A 12 14.82 -10.08 3.42
C ALA A 12 13.50 -10.30 4.17
N VAL A 13 13.46 -11.26 5.09
CA VAL A 13 12.38 -11.58 6.05
C VAL A 13 12.09 -10.39 6.98
N LEU A 14 13.08 -9.57 7.31
CA LEU A 14 12.89 -8.35 8.11
C LEU A 14 12.29 -7.17 7.31
N SER A 15 12.21 -7.26 5.98
CA SER A 15 11.57 -6.21 5.16
C SER A 15 10.04 -6.42 5.10
N LYS A 16 9.33 -5.80 6.06
CA LYS A 16 7.89 -5.46 6.26
C LYS A 16 6.74 -6.30 5.63
N TYR A 17 6.95 -7.02 4.54
CA TYR A 17 5.93 -7.58 3.65
C TYR A 17 6.30 -8.94 3.00
N VAL A 18 7.56 -9.38 3.11
CA VAL A 18 8.05 -10.61 2.42
C VAL A 18 7.69 -11.90 3.15
N VAL A 19 7.59 -11.90 4.49
CA VAL A 19 7.31 -13.11 5.31
C VAL A 19 5.99 -13.78 4.91
N ILE A 20 4.93 -12.99 4.71
CA ILE A 20 3.59 -13.50 4.40
C ILE A 20 3.57 -14.24 3.05
N VAL A 21 4.45 -13.89 2.11
CA VAL A 21 4.45 -14.45 0.75
C VAL A 21 5.58 -15.44 0.49
N HIS A 22 6.74 -15.26 1.11
CA HIS A 22 7.86 -16.17 0.93
C HIS A 22 7.81 -17.35 1.90
N ALA A 23 7.21 -17.21 3.10
CA ALA A 23 7.03 -18.35 3.99
C ALA A 23 6.15 -19.45 3.36
N PRO A 24 5.03 -19.15 2.68
CA PRO A 24 4.27 -20.16 1.92
C PRO A 24 5.05 -20.74 0.74
N VAL A 25 5.83 -19.94 -0.01
CA VAL A 25 6.62 -20.43 -1.15
C VAL A 25 7.80 -21.31 -0.72
N LEU A 26 8.41 -21.01 0.42
CA LEU A 26 9.51 -21.81 0.97
C LEU A 26 9.00 -23.03 1.71
N ALA A 27 7.93 -22.89 2.49
CA ALA A 27 7.18 -24.03 2.99
C ALA A 27 6.76 -24.93 1.83
N LEU A 28 6.38 -24.36 0.69
CA LEU A 28 6.08 -25.12 -0.51
C LEU A 28 7.31 -25.82 -1.11
N ALA A 29 8.43 -25.10 -1.28
CA ALA A 29 9.66 -25.69 -1.80
C ALA A 29 10.13 -26.87 -0.91
N VAL A 30 9.99 -26.72 0.41
CA VAL A 30 10.26 -27.76 1.41
C VAL A 30 9.22 -28.88 1.33
N ALA A 31 7.93 -28.58 1.27
CA ALA A 31 6.84 -29.58 1.19
C ALA A 31 6.97 -30.46 -0.07
N LEU A 32 7.34 -29.86 -1.21
CA LEU A 32 7.46 -30.58 -2.49
C LEU A 32 8.72 -31.45 -2.59
N ARG A 33 9.81 -31.08 -1.92
CA ARG A 33 11.11 -31.80 -2.02
C ARG A 33 11.42 -32.67 -0.81
N ARG A 34 11.01 -32.24 0.38
CA ARG A 34 11.36 -32.83 1.68
C ARG A 34 10.20 -32.58 2.69
N PRO A 35 9.02 -33.20 2.52
CA PRO A 35 7.83 -32.92 3.34
C PRO A 35 8.04 -33.13 4.84
N ARG A 36 8.94 -34.05 5.22
CA ARG A 36 9.33 -34.28 6.62
C ARG A 36 10.02 -33.08 7.28
N LEU A 37 10.63 -32.19 6.49
CA LEU A 37 11.29 -30.98 6.97
C LEU A 37 10.33 -29.77 7.04
N LEU A 38 9.09 -29.93 6.59
CA LEU A 38 8.11 -28.84 6.55
C LEU A 38 7.80 -28.30 7.95
N VAL A 39 7.68 -29.20 8.94
CA VAL A 39 7.45 -28.82 10.35
C VAL A 39 8.60 -27.95 10.86
N PHE A 40 9.85 -28.32 10.58
CA PHE A 40 11.02 -27.55 11.00
C PHE A 40 11.14 -26.19 10.29
N ALA A 41 10.59 -26.06 9.08
CA ALA A 41 10.54 -24.79 8.35
C ALA A 41 9.40 -23.87 8.82
N LEU A 42 8.22 -24.44 9.10
CA LEU A 42 7.02 -23.69 9.46
C LEU A 42 6.93 -23.36 10.95
N LEU A 43 7.36 -24.27 11.82
CA LEU A 43 7.18 -24.12 13.27
C LEU A 43 7.84 -22.85 13.82
N PRO A 44 9.09 -22.49 13.49
CA PRO A 44 9.68 -21.24 13.96
C PRO A 44 8.91 -20.01 13.46
N CYS A 45 8.42 -20.04 12.22
CA CYS A 45 7.62 -18.94 11.65
C CYS A 45 6.28 -18.79 12.37
N LEU A 46 5.59 -19.91 12.64
CA LEU A 46 4.31 -19.93 13.35
C LEU A 46 4.47 -19.50 14.81
N LEU A 47 5.56 -19.92 15.48
CA LEU A 47 5.86 -19.52 16.85
C LEU A 47 6.16 -18.02 16.93
N LEU A 48 7.00 -17.49 16.04
CA LEU A 48 7.29 -16.05 15.99
C LEU A 48 6.04 -15.22 15.66
N LEU A 49 5.26 -15.66 14.68
CA LEU A 49 4.01 -14.99 14.30
C LEU A 49 2.99 -15.05 15.44
N GLY A 50 2.82 -16.23 16.05
CA GLY A 50 1.91 -16.45 17.17
C GLY A 50 2.29 -15.58 18.37
N GLU A 51 3.58 -15.51 18.72
CA GLU A 51 4.07 -14.67 19.79
C GLU A 51 3.88 -13.18 19.48
N TYR A 52 4.16 -12.74 18.26
CA TYR A 52 3.93 -11.37 17.83
C TYR A 52 2.45 -11.00 17.93
N VAL A 53 1.56 -11.86 17.41
CA VAL A 53 0.11 -11.66 17.46
C VAL A 53 -0.38 -11.65 18.91
N HIS A 54 0.13 -12.55 19.76
CA HIS A 54 -0.25 -12.60 21.16
C HIS A 54 0.14 -11.30 21.90
N ARG A 55 1.38 -10.83 21.73
CA ARG A 55 1.88 -9.61 22.38
C ARG A 55 1.19 -8.34 21.87
N HIS A 56 0.91 -8.26 20.58
CA HIS A 56 0.39 -7.06 19.93
C HIS A 56 -1.09 -7.17 19.57
N TRP A 57 -1.85 -8.09 20.19
CA TRP A 57 -3.24 -8.36 19.81
C TRP A 57 -4.13 -7.11 19.87
N ALA A 58 -3.99 -6.30 20.93
CA ALA A 58 -4.77 -5.08 21.10
C ALA A 58 -4.48 -4.06 19.99
N ASP A 59 -3.20 -3.81 19.69
CA ASP A 59 -2.78 -2.91 18.61
C ASP A 59 -3.22 -3.42 17.23
N LEU A 60 -3.07 -4.73 16.99
CA LEU A 60 -3.50 -5.37 15.75
C LEU A 60 -5.02 -5.28 15.57
N LYS A 61 -5.78 -5.48 16.64
CA LYS A 61 -7.23 -5.31 16.63
C LYS A 61 -7.62 -3.86 16.35
N MET A 62 -6.95 -2.90 17.01
CA MET A 62 -7.15 -1.48 16.75
C MET A 62 -6.88 -1.13 15.29
N LEU A 63 -5.74 -1.59 14.76
CA LEU A 63 -5.36 -1.40 13.36
C LEU A 63 -6.38 -2.04 12.40
N TYR A 64 -6.89 -3.24 12.70
CA TYR A 64 -7.91 -3.89 11.89
C TYR A 64 -9.24 -3.12 11.89
N GLU A 65 -9.75 -2.74 13.06
CA GLU A 65 -11.04 -2.04 13.16
C GLU A 65 -10.95 -0.62 12.58
N HIS A 66 -9.88 0.12 12.84
CA HIS A 66 -9.78 1.54 12.43
C HIS A 66 -9.22 1.70 11.03
N GLN A 67 -8.19 0.93 10.65
CA GLN A 67 -7.53 1.12 9.36
C GLN A 67 -8.18 0.27 8.26
N ILE A 68 -8.40 -1.03 8.53
CA ILE A 68 -8.88 -1.96 7.51
C ILE A 68 -10.40 -1.85 7.33
N LYS A 69 -11.15 -1.80 8.43
CA LYS A 69 -12.62 -1.65 8.39
C LYS A 69 -13.08 -0.19 8.30
N GLY A 70 -12.33 0.77 8.84
CA GLY A 70 -12.67 2.20 8.86
C GLY A 70 -12.06 3.01 7.72
N ALA A 71 -10.80 3.42 7.86
CA ALA A 71 -10.10 4.36 6.98
C ALA A 71 -9.97 3.88 5.51
N HIS A 72 -9.96 2.57 5.28
CA HIS A 72 -9.96 1.98 3.93
C HIS A 72 -11.32 1.46 3.48
N ALA A 73 -12.41 1.74 4.20
CA ALA A 73 -13.74 1.23 3.89
C ALA A 73 -14.18 1.63 2.47
N LYS A 74 -14.31 0.63 1.59
CA LYS A 74 -14.98 0.73 0.29
C LYS A 74 -14.61 1.96 -0.55
N ASN A 75 -13.31 2.22 -0.73
CA ASN A 75 -12.83 3.33 -1.57
C ASN A 75 -12.99 3.09 -3.09
N SER A 76 -13.43 1.89 -3.51
CA SER A 76 -13.65 1.56 -4.92
C SER A 76 -14.75 0.53 -5.14
N THR A 77 -15.21 0.36 -6.38
CA THR A 77 -16.17 -0.69 -6.72
C THR A 77 -15.46 -2.02 -6.96
N ARG A 78 -16.13 -3.14 -6.64
CA ARG A 78 -15.59 -4.49 -6.91
C ARG A 78 -15.19 -4.69 -8.36
N LEU A 79 -16.00 -4.15 -9.29
CA LEU A 79 -15.70 -4.20 -10.72
C LEU A 79 -14.41 -3.47 -11.05
N GLN A 80 -14.21 -2.26 -10.51
CA GLN A 80 -12.99 -1.49 -10.74
C GLN A 80 -11.76 -2.23 -10.19
N ILE A 81 -11.86 -2.83 -9.01
CA ILE A 81 -10.82 -3.68 -8.42
C ILE A 81 -10.46 -4.84 -9.35
N LEU A 82 -11.46 -5.57 -9.85
CA LEU A 82 -11.24 -6.67 -10.80
C LEU A 82 -10.60 -6.19 -12.11
N THR A 83 -11.07 -5.07 -12.67
CA THR A 83 -10.51 -4.48 -13.89
C THR A 83 -9.05 -4.10 -13.70
N ILE A 84 -8.72 -3.44 -12.59
CA ILE A 84 -7.34 -3.07 -12.29
C ILE A 84 -6.49 -4.32 -12.02
N ALA A 85 -6.97 -5.28 -11.23
CA ALA A 85 -6.23 -6.52 -10.98
C ALA A 85 -5.95 -7.28 -12.28
N ALA A 86 -6.94 -7.35 -13.19
CA ALA A 86 -6.77 -7.91 -14.53
C ALA A 86 -5.79 -7.10 -15.37
N PHE A 87 -5.79 -5.77 -15.27
CA PHE A 87 -4.85 -4.94 -16.00
C PHE A 87 -3.39 -5.13 -15.51
N TYR A 88 -3.19 -5.22 -14.19
CA TYR A 88 -1.86 -5.31 -13.59
C TYR A 88 -1.29 -6.74 -13.58
N ALA A 89 -2.10 -7.76 -13.32
CA ALA A 89 -1.66 -9.17 -13.28
C ALA A 89 -2.08 -9.99 -14.51
N GLY A 90 -3.03 -9.51 -15.33
CA GLY A 90 -3.59 -10.27 -16.45
C GLY A 90 -2.58 -10.72 -17.50
N PRO A 91 -1.62 -9.89 -17.95
CA PRO A 91 -0.60 -10.34 -18.89
C PRO A 91 0.21 -11.54 -18.38
N LEU A 92 0.58 -11.53 -17.09
CA LEU A 92 1.27 -12.67 -16.46
C LEU A 92 0.35 -13.86 -16.24
N LEU A 93 -0.93 -13.62 -15.94
CA LEU A 93 -1.94 -14.67 -15.86
C LEU A 93 -2.09 -15.37 -17.22
N LEU A 94 -2.14 -14.63 -18.33
CA LEU A 94 -2.22 -15.19 -19.67
C LEU A 94 -0.99 -16.05 -20.01
N LEU A 95 0.22 -15.56 -19.68
CA LEU A 95 1.44 -16.37 -19.85
C LEU A 95 1.42 -17.64 -18.98
N THR A 96 0.89 -17.54 -17.76
CA THR A 96 0.73 -18.69 -16.87
C THR A 96 -0.28 -19.70 -17.42
N LEU A 97 -1.41 -19.24 -17.95
CA LEU A 97 -2.38 -20.12 -18.60
C LEU A 97 -1.78 -20.79 -19.85
N GLY A 98 -0.98 -20.05 -20.62
CA GLY A 98 -0.20 -20.61 -21.73
C GLY A 98 0.79 -21.68 -21.28
N SER A 99 1.44 -21.50 -20.12
CA SER A 99 2.36 -22.49 -19.56
C SER A 99 1.62 -23.76 -19.13
N VAL A 100 0.45 -23.63 -18.53
CA VAL A 100 -0.45 -24.76 -18.19
C VAL A 100 -0.84 -25.54 -19.44
N VAL A 101 -1.31 -24.86 -20.49
CA VAL A 101 -1.70 -25.50 -21.75
C VAL A 101 -0.52 -26.27 -22.36
N MET A 102 0.69 -25.68 -22.34
CA MET A 102 1.88 -26.34 -22.86
C MET A 102 2.27 -27.58 -22.05
N VAL A 103 2.12 -27.54 -20.72
CA VAL A 103 2.35 -28.71 -19.86
C VAL A 103 1.35 -29.81 -20.16
N ILE A 104 0.06 -29.49 -20.27
CA ILE A 104 -1.00 -30.46 -20.60
C ILE A 104 -0.72 -31.12 -21.95
N LYS A 105 -0.36 -30.34 -22.97
CA LYS A 105 -0.05 -30.88 -24.30
C LYS A 105 1.16 -31.82 -24.32
N ARG A 106 2.14 -31.64 -23.43
CA ARG A 106 3.38 -32.44 -23.42
C ARG A 106 3.35 -33.62 -22.46
N LEU A 107 2.70 -33.47 -21.31
CA LEU A 107 2.76 -34.42 -20.19
C LEU A 107 1.38 -34.98 -19.83
N GLY A 108 0.32 -34.57 -20.54
CA GLY A 108 -1.05 -34.91 -20.23
C GLY A 108 -1.62 -34.15 -19.03
N LEU A 109 -2.92 -34.31 -18.80
CA LEU A 109 -3.63 -33.73 -17.67
C LEU A 109 -3.40 -34.59 -16.42
N THR A 110 -2.23 -34.44 -15.78
CA THR A 110 -1.91 -35.15 -14.54
C THR A 110 -1.59 -34.20 -13.39
N TRP A 111 -2.00 -34.57 -12.17
CA TRP A 111 -1.68 -33.79 -10.96
C TRP A 111 -0.18 -33.57 -10.78
N ARG A 112 0.64 -34.60 -11.05
CA ARG A 112 2.10 -34.51 -10.93
C ARG A 112 2.68 -33.43 -11.85
N ALA A 113 2.14 -33.28 -13.06
CA ALA A 113 2.58 -32.27 -14.03
C ALA A 113 2.10 -30.86 -13.65
N LEU A 114 0.89 -30.74 -13.10
CA LEU A 114 0.25 -29.44 -12.84
C LEU A 114 0.38 -28.91 -11.41
N ARG A 115 0.82 -29.71 -10.43
CA ARG A 115 0.84 -29.31 -9.00
C ARG A 115 1.52 -27.97 -8.73
N VAL A 116 2.63 -27.65 -9.42
CA VAL A 116 3.34 -26.37 -9.25
C VAL A 116 2.53 -25.22 -9.84
N HIS A 117 1.91 -25.42 -11.00
CA HIS A 117 1.08 -24.42 -11.66
C HIS A 117 -0.19 -24.13 -10.86
N ALA A 118 -0.93 -25.18 -10.51
CA ALA A 118 -2.15 -25.09 -9.72
C ALA A 118 -1.90 -24.35 -8.40
N LEU A 119 -0.77 -24.60 -7.77
CA LEU A 119 -0.46 -24.00 -6.49
C LEU A 119 0.00 -22.54 -6.59
N LEU A 120 0.87 -22.19 -7.54
CA LEU A 120 1.24 -20.78 -7.74
C LEU A 120 0.02 -19.93 -8.12
N LEU A 121 -0.91 -20.49 -8.93
CA LEU A 121 -2.21 -19.88 -9.19
C LEU A 121 -3.04 -19.75 -7.89
N ALA A 122 -3.12 -20.81 -7.09
CA ALA A 122 -3.84 -20.79 -5.82
C ALA A 122 -3.25 -19.80 -4.79
N LEU A 123 -1.94 -19.53 -4.84
CA LEU A 123 -1.28 -18.53 -3.99
C LEU A 123 -1.47 -17.09 -4.50
N ALA A 124 -1.68 -16.89 -5.80
CA ALA A 124 -1.92 -15.57 -6.38
C ALA A 124 -3.35 -15.04 -6.08
N LEU A 125 -4.34 -15.91 -5.95
CA LEU A 125 -5.77 -15.54 -5.84
C LEU A 125 -6.21 -14.92 -4.50
N PRO A 126 -5.79 -15.41 -3.31
CA PRO A 126 -6.36 -15.00 -2.03
C PRO A 126 -6.26 -13.50 -1.77
N LEU A 127 -5.14 -12.89 -2.15
CA LEU A 127 -4.92 -11.46 -1.93
C LEU A 127 -5.87 -10.60 -2.78
N VAL A 128 -6.05 -10.96 -4.06
CA VAL A 128 -7.04 -10.29 -4.91
C VAL A 128 -8.45 -10.49 -4.36
N ALA A 129 -8.79 -11.71 -3.93
CA ALA A 129 -10.10 -12.02 -3.36
C ALA A 129 -10.40 -11.23 -2.08
N VAL A 130 -9.41 -11.06 -1.20
CA VAL A 130 -9.53 -10.24 0.02
C VAL A 130 -9.84 -8.79 -0.34
N HIS A 131 -9.14 -8.20 -1.30
CA HIS A 131 -9.38 -6.81 -1.70
C HIS A 131 -10.69 -6.59 -2.45
N VAL A 132 -11.12 -7.56 -3.27
CA VAL A 132 -12.46 -7.54 -3.87
C VAL A 132 -13.55 -7.60 -2.80
N ARG A 133 -13.34 -8.39 -1.74
CA ARG A 133 -14.29 -8.49 -0.62
C ARG A 133 -14.34 -7.20 0.20
N SER A 134 -13.19 -6.62 0.52
CA SER A 134 -13.10 -5.38 1.31
C SER A 134 -13.40 -4.10 0.51
N ALA A 135 -13.41 -4.20 -0.82
CA ALA A 135 -13.56 -3.09 -1.75
C ALA A 135 -12.51 -1.98 -1.54
N ASP A 136 -11.27 -2.40 -1.24
CA ASP A 136 -10.14 -1.53 -0.93
C ASP A 136 -9.07 -1.55 -2.03
N MET A 137 -9.13 -0.55 -2.89
CA MET A 137 -8.20 -0.33 -4.00
C MET A 137 -6.82 0.12 -3.53
N VAL A 138 -6.76 1.05 -2.57
CA VAL A 138 -5.49 1.63 -2.08
C VAL A 138 -4.58 0.54 -1.52
N SER A 139 -5.14 -0.36 -0.71
CA SER A 139 -4.38 -1.51 -0.21
C SER A 139 -4.12 -2.55 -1.30
N MET A 140 -5.06 -2.78 -2.24
CA MET A 140 -4.85 -3.74 -3.33
C MET A 140 -3.56 -3.49 -4.10
N TYR A 141 -3.26 -2.25 -4.47
CA TYR A 141 -2.01 -1.95 -5.20
C TYR A 141 -0.74 -2.34 -4.46
N LYS A 142 -0.71 -2.11 -3.14
CA LYS A 142 0.42 -2.53 -2.29
C LYS A 142 0.60 -4.05 -2.32
N HIS A 143 -0.52 -4.77 -2.50
CA HIS A 143 -0.55 -6.23 -2.54
C HIS A 143 -0.50 -6.82 -3.96
N MET A 144 -0.58 -6.03 -5.04
CA MET A 144 -0.52 -6.54 -6.41
C MET A 144 0.85 -7.12 -6.79
N VAL A 145 1.92 -6.73 -6.08
CA VAL A 145 3.25 -7.30 -6.27
C VAL A 145 3.28 -8.81 -5.99
N TYR A 146 2.44 -9.30 -5.09
CA TYR A 146 2.44 -10.71 -4.68
C TYR A 146 1.90 -11.66 -5.76
N PRO A 147 0.68 -11.48 -6.32
CA PRO A 147 0.23 -12.32 -7.43
C PRO A 147 1.18 -12.24 -8.63
N VAL A 148 1.72 -11.04 -8.93
CA VAL A 148 2.74 -10.86 -9.98
C VAL A 148 3.97 -11.72 -9.71
N ALA A 149 4.51 -11.70 -8.48
CA ALA A 149 5.66 -12.50 -8.09
C ALA A 149 5.40 -14.01 -8.12
N MET A 150 4.18 -14.45 -7.79
CA MET A 150 3.81 -15.87 -7.86
C MET A 150 3.68 -16.37 -9.31
N LEU A 151 3.16 -15.54 -10.22
CA LEU A 151 2.90 -15.91 -11.61
C LEU A 151 4.12 -15.78 -12.52
N ALA A 152 5.02 -14.81 -12.24
CA ALA A 152 6.18 -14.53 -13.08
C ALA A 152 7.08 -15.75 -13.39
N PRO A 153 7.38 -16.66 -12.45
CA PRO A 153 8.19 -17.85 -12.75
C PRO A 153 7.58 -18.76 -13.84
N LEU A 154 6.25 -18.89 -13.87
CA LEU A 154 5.56 -19.72 -14.86
C LEU A 154 5.57 -19.07 -16.25
N GLY A 155 5.37 -17.75 -16.29
CA GLY A 155 5.51 -16.98 -17.52
C GLY A 155 6.94 -17.04 -18.07
N ALA A 156 7.95 -16.83 -17.22
CA ALA A 156 9.36 -16.92 -17.60
C ALA A 156 9.74 -18.32 -18.13
N TRP A 157 9.23 -19.38 -17.50
CA TRP A 157 9.43 -20.74 -17.97
C TRP A 157 8.83 -20.96 -19.38
N LEU A 158 7.61 -20.47 -19.63
CA LEU A 158 7.00 -20.54 -20.96
C LEU A 158 7.87 -19.81 -21.99
N LEU A 159 8.24 -18.56 -21.71
CA LEU A 159 9.06 -17.74 -22.60
C LEU A 159 10.43 -18.38 -22.89
N HIS A 160 11.08 -18.96 -21.87
CA HIS A 160 12.31 -19.72 -22.06
C HIS A 160 12.11 -20.93 -22.99
N ARG A 161 11.01 -21.68 -22.84
CA ARG A 161 10.71 -22.82 -23.72
C ARG A 161 10.45 -22.38 -25.16
N LEU A 162 9.77 -21.27 -25.36
CA LEU A 162 9.52 -20.69 -26.70
C LEU A 162 10.80 -20.15 -27.33
N SER A 163 11.70 -19.56 -26.54
CA SER A 163 12.96 -18.98 -27.02
C SER A 163 13.88 -19.98 -27.69
N ARG A 164 13.79 -21.27 -27.32
CA ARG A 164 14.55 -22.35 -27.96
C ARG A 164 14.17 -22.60 -29.43
N ARG A 165 13.03 -22.09 -29.88
CA ARG A 165 12.53 -22.24 -31.26
C ARG A 165 12.41 -20.89 -31.98
N HIS A 166 11.99 -19.85 -31.26
CA HIS A 166 11.79 -18.51 -31.80
C HIS A 166 12.32 -17.49 -30.78
N LEU A 167 13.51 -16.92 -31.02
CA LEU A 167 14.10 -15.94 -30.10
C LEU A 167 13.37 -14.60 -30.11
N ALA A 168 12.86 -14.16 -31.27
CA ALA A 168 12.24 -12.85 -31.43
C ALA A 168 10.94 -12.69 -30.61
N ALA A 169 10.04 -13.68 -30.63
CA ALA A 169 8.74 -13.56 -29.98
C ALA A 169 8.82 -13.39 -28.45
N PRO A 170 9.60 -14.18 -27.69
CA PRO A 170 9.80 -13.96 -26.26
C PRO A 170 10.45 -12.62 -25.93
N LEU A 171 11.39 -12.15 -26.76
CA LEU A 171 11.99 -10.82 -26.58
C LEU A 171 10.96 -9.70 -26.72
N VAL A 172 10.11 -9.77 -27.75
CA VAL A 172 9.02 -8.81 -27.95
C VAL A 172 8.05 -8.84 -26.77
N VAL A 173 7.67 -10.03 -26.28
CA VAL A 173 6.80 -10.16 -25.10
C VAL A 173 7.45 -9.57 -23.85
N CYS A 174 8.74 -9.85 -23.60
CA CYS A 174 9.47 -9.24 -22.48
C CYS A 174 9.50 -7.72 -22.60
N ALA A 175 9.83 -7.17 -23.77
CA ALA A 175 9.86 -5.73 -24.01
C ALA A 175 8.48 -5.10 -23.78
N ALA A 176 7.41 -5.74 -24.26
CA ALA A 176 6.04 -5.29 -24.04
C ALA A 176 5.65 -5.30 -22.55
N LEU A 177 6.01 -6.35 -21.80
CA LEU A 177 5.77 -6.41 -20.36
C LEU A 177 6.57 -5.36 -19.59
N THR A 178 7.82 -5.10 -19.98
CA THR A 178 8.65 -4.04 -19.39
C THR A 178 8.03 -2.67 -19.65
N ALA A 179 7.66 -2.37 -20.90
CA ALA A 179 7.01 -1.11 -21.26
C ALA A 179 5.68 -0.91 -20.51
N LEU A 180 4.87 -1.97 -20.40
CA LEU A 180 3.64 -1.97 -19.62
C LEU A 180 3.93 -1.72 -18.13
N GLY A 181 4.95 -2.35 -17.56
CA GLY A 181 5.38 -2.14 -16.18
C GLY A 181 5.79 -0.69 -15.91
N PHE A 182 6.60 -0.09 -16.79
CA PHE A 182 6.95 1.33 -16.70
C PHE A 182 5.72 2.24 -16.75
N TRP A 183 4.80 1.97 -17.68
CA TRP A 183 3.55 2.72 -17.78
C TRP A 183 2.71 2.59 -16.51
N GLN A 184 2.58 1.38 -15.98
CA GLN A 184 1.84 1.07 -14.75
C GLN A 184 2.42 1.81 -13.54
N THR A 185 3.76 1.79 -13.38
CA THR A 185 4.46 2.49 -12.30
C THR A 185 4.28 4.00 -12.42
N GLY A 186 4.44 4.58 -13.62
CA GLY A 186 4.23 6.01 -13.83
C GLY A 186 2.79 6.48 -13.61
N ARG A 187 1.80 5.59 -13.70
CA ARG A 187 0.43 5.91 -13.26
C ARG A 187 0.28 5.84 -11.75
N MET A 188 0.92 4.88 -11.08
CA MET A 188 0.90 4.79 -9.61
C MET A 188 1.60 5.99 -8.96
N GLU A 189 2.71 6.45 -9.52
CA GLU A 189 3.42 7.65 -9.06
C GLU A 189 2.50 8.89 -9.12
N ARG A 190 1.77 9.05 -10.23
CA ARG A 190 0.79 10.14 -10.42
C ARG A 190 -0.54 9.88 -9.73
N ALA A 191 -0.66 8.86 -8.88
CA ALA A 191 -1.90 8.59 -8.15
C ALA A 191 -2.00 9.40 -6.85
N PHE A 192 -0.97 10.16 -6.48
CA PHE A 192 -0.93 11.05 -5.32
C PHE A 192 -0.49 12.46 -5.76
N PRO A 193 -0.93 13.52 -5.06
CA PRO A 193 -0.48 14.88 -5.33
C PRO A 193 1.04 15.01 -5.17
N ASP A 194 1.65 15.84 -6.02
CA ASP A 194 3.03 16.25 -5.81
C ASP A 194 3.09 17.34 -4.74
N PHE A 195 3.68 17.00 -3.60
CA PHE A 195 3.83 17.89 -2.45
C PHE A 195 5.14 18.71 -2.48
N THR A 196 5.99 18.55 -3.49
CA THR A 196 7.34 19.12 -3.52
C THR A 196 7.35 20.64 -3.31
N ALA A 197 6.53 21.38 -4.04
CA ALA A 197 6.48 22.84 -3.92
C ALA A 197 5.91 23.30 -2.57
N MET A 198 4.90 22.60 -2.04
CA MET A 198 4.34 22.88 -0.71
C MET A 198 5.41 22.66 0.38
N LEU A 199 6.13 21.54 0.32
CA LEU A 199 7.18 21.20 1.26
C LEU A 199 8.33 22.22 1.20
N ALA A 200 8.74 22.63 0.00
CA ALA A 200 9.74 23.69 -0.19
C ALA A 200 9.29 25.03 0.40
N HIS A 201 8.01 25.40 0.20
CA HIS A 201 7.43 26.61 0.78
C HIS A 201 7.40 26.56 2.32
N LEU A 202 7.11 25.39 2.89
CA LEU A 202 6.92 25.22 4.33
C LEU A 202 8.23 25.06 5.09
N ARG A 203 9.24 24.37 4.53
CA ARG A 203 10.52 24.04 5.18
C ARG A 203 11.19 25.19 5.94
N PRO A 204 11.35 26.42 5.41
CA PRO A 204 12.01 27.50 6.14
C PRO A 204 11.17 28.08 7.28
N LYS A 205 9.88 27.73 7.37
CA LYS A 205 8.93 28.25 8.36
C LYS A 205 8.71 27.32 9.55
N LEU A 206 9.30 26.13 9.54
CA LEU A 206 9.11 25.14 10.59
C LEU A 206 10.15 25.30 11.70
N GLY A 207 9.68 25.26 12.95
CA GLY A 207 10.50 25.18 14.15
C GLY A 207 10.24 23.88 14.95
N PRO A 208 10.96 23.68 16.07
CA PRO A 208 10.85 22.47 16.91
C PRO A 208 9.46 22.15 17.43
N THR A 209 8.71 23.19 17.76
CA THR A 209 7.36 23.10 18.33
C THR A 209 6.27 23.25 17.28
N THR A 210 6.62 23.40 16.00
CA THR A 210 5.60 23.58 14.95
C THR A 210 4.78 22.32 14.78
N THR A 211 3.47 22.47 14.86
CA THR A 211 2.49 21.39 14.72
C THR A 211 1.81 21.44 13.36
N ILE A 212 1.67 20.27 12.72
CA ILE A 212 0.96 20.15 11.45
C ILE A 212 -0.08 19.04 11.57
N LEU A 213 -1.33 19.37 11.26
CA LEU A 213 -2.41 18.40 11.07
C LEU A 213 -2.64 18.19 9.57
N SER A 214 -2.66 16.94 9.12
CA SER A 214 -2.66 16.60 7.70
C SER A 214 -3.47 15.36 7.39
N GLU A 215 -4.09 15.31 6.21
CA GLU A 215 -4.62 14.06 5.65
C GLU A 215 -3.49 13.02 5.43
N GLU A 216 -2.28 13.47 5.09
CA GLU A 216 -1.09 12.63 4.90
C GLU A 216 0.07 13.10 5.78
N GLY A 217 0.13 12.60 7.02
CA GLY A 217 1.20 12.93 7.97
C GLY A 217 2.55 12.30 7.61
N TYR A 218 2.55 11.14 6.95
CA TYR A 218 3.78 10.50 6.46
C TYR A 218 4.58 11.37 5.50
N VAL A 219 3.94 12.21 4.67
CA VAL A 219 4.65 13.14 3.77
C VAL A 219 5.59 14.04 4.56
N PHE A 220 5.11 14.59 5.68
CA PHE A 220 5.91 15.43 6.57
C PHE A 220 6.96 14.64 7.34
N ARG A 221 6.61 13.44 7.83
CA ARG A 221 7.55 12.56 8.54
C ARG A 221 8.71 12.13 7.65
N TYR A 222 8.50 11.86 6.36
CA TYR A 222 9.60 11.53 5.45
C TYR A 222 10.39 12.76 5.00
N ALA A 223 9.71 13.90 4.76
CA ALA A 223 10.39 15.12 4.32
C ALA A 223 11.20 15.79 5.43
N PHE A 224 10.77 15.65 6.69
CA PHE A 224 11.29 16.40 7.85
C PHE A 224 11.64 15.55 9.07
N GLY A 225 11.30 14.25 9.09
CA GLY A 225 11.63 13.35 10.20
C GLY A 225 13.14 13.14 10.31
N GLY A 226 13.71 13.57 11.43
CA GLY A 226 15.16 13.66 11.64
C GLY A 226 15.71 15.09 11.61
N GLY A 227 14.87 16.09 11.32
CA GLY A 227 15.24 17.51 11.31
C GLY A 227 14.74 18.32 12.52
N LYS A 228 14.69 19.66 12.34
CA LYS A 228 14.35 20.66 13.36
C LYS A 228 12.91 20.61 13.90
N VAL A 229 12.05 19.68 13.48
CA VAL A 229 10.61 19.68 13.79
C VAL A 229 10.33 18.37 14.51
N GLY A 230 10.09 18.45 15.82
CA GLY A 230 10.16 17.32 16.75
C GLY A 230 9.03 16.30 16.65
N GLY A 231 8.74 15.76 15.46
CA GLY A 231 7.73 14.69 15.29
C GLY A 231 6.27 15.13 15.43
N ASN A 232 6.01 16.44 15.52
CA ASN A 232 4.68 17.05 15.71
C ASN A 232 3.82 17.06 14.41
N PHE A 233 3.75 15.90 13.75
CA PHE A 233 3.02 15.67 12.51
C PHE A 233 1.87 14.70 12.79
N TYR A 234 0.66 15.25 12.82
CA TYR A 234 -0.57 14.58 13.16
C TYR A 234 -1.33 14.19 11.88
N GLU A 235 -1.84 12.97 11.86
CA GLU A 235 -2.68 12.45 10.77
C GLU A 235 -4.13 12.59 11.16
N MET A 236 -4.95 13.23 10.32
CA MET A 236 -6.39 13.42 10.58
C MET A 236 -7.12 12.11 10.86
N THR A 237 -6.70 11.01 10.22
CA THR A 237 -7.28 9.67 10.43
C THR A 237 -7.03 9.09 11.83
N TRP A 238 -5.97 9.55 12.51
CA TRP A 238 -5.54 9.04 13.82
C TRP A 238 -5.61 10.12 14.90
N PHE A 239 -6.16 11.28 14.56
CA PHE A 239 -6.20 12.41 15.45
C PHE A 239 -7.29 12.20 16.50
N ASP A 240 -6.90 12.37 17.75
CA ASP A 240 -7.74 12.19 18.94
C ASP A 240 -7.65 13.49 19.73
N ASN A 241 -8.74 14.27 19.76
CA ASN A 241 -8.70 15.62 20.30
C ASN A 241 -8.89 15.64 21.82
N ASP A 242 -9.67 14.69 22.35
CA ASP A 242 -10.07 14.61 23.75
C ASP A 242 -9.47 13.41 24.50
N GLY A 243 -8.80 12.50 23.79
CA GLY A 243 -8.11 11.34 24.37
C GLY A 243 -9.05 10.17 24.68
N ASP A 244 -10.26 10.19 24.15
CA ASP A 244 -11.25 9.12 24.34
C ASP A 244 -11.00 7.88 23.46
N ASN A 245 -10.01 7.98 22.55
CA ASN A 245 -9.57 6.95 21.62
C ASN A 245 -10.63 6.57 20.56
N GLN A 246 -11.65 7.40 20.32
CA GLN A 246 -12.65 7.21 19.27
C GLN A 246 -12.22 7.77 17.91
N ARG A 247 -11.34 8.79 17.86
CA ARG A 247 -10.67 9.31 16.65
C ARG A 247 -11.63 9.57 15.49
N THR A 248 -12.57 10.46 15.71
CA THR A 248 -13.66 10.78 14.81
C THR A 248 -13.33 11.96 13.90
N PRO A 249 -14.07 12.17 12.79
CA PRO A 249 -13.97 13.41 12.02
C PRO A 249 -14.29 14.66 12.84
N GLN A 250 -15.05 14.53 13.94
CA GLN A 250 -15.38 15.65 14.82
C GLN A 250 -14.16 16.12 15.62
N ASP A 251 -13.30 15.20 16.06
CA ASP A 251 -12.03 15.53 16.74
C ASP A 251 -11.15 16.46 15.89
N VAL A 252 -11.08 16.18 14.59
CA VAL A 252 -10.36 17.03 13.64
C VAL A 252 -11.03 18.39 13.49
N ILE A 253 -12.36 18.42 13.37
CA ILE A 253 -13.13 19.67 13.24
C ILE A 253 -12.91 20.55 14.47
N ASP A 254 -13.05 20.00 15.67
CA ASP A 254 -12.93 20.74 16.93
C ASP A 254 -11.51 21.27 17.13
N ALA A 255 -10.49 20.45 16.88
CA ALA A 255 -9.10 20.90 16.98
C ALA A 255 -8.75 22.01 15.98
N VAL A 256 -9.27 21.92 14.75
CA VAL A 256 -9.08 23.00 13.78
C VAL A 256 -9.89 24.21 14.19
N TRP A 257 -11.13 24.06 14.65
CA TRP A 257 -11.97 25.17 15.12
C TRP A 257 -11.32 25.95 16.27
N ASP A 258 -10.69 25.23 17.20
CA ASP A 258 -9.96 25.80 18.33
C ASP A 258 -8.61 26.44 17.95
N GLY A 259 -8.17 26.24 16.70
CA GLY A 259 -6.87 26.70 16.25
C GLY A 259 -5.73 25.94 16.93
N LYS A 260 -5.89 24.65 17.25
CA LYS A 260 -4.85 23.88 17.94
C LYS A 260 -3.57 23.71 17.09
N PRO A 261 -3.62 23.20 15.84
CA PRO A 261 -2.46 23.15 14.95
C PRO A 261 -1.94 24.53 14.49
N ASP A 262 -0.63 24.65 14.27
CA ASP A 262 -0.06 25.82 13.60
C ASP A 262 -0.39 25.81 12.11
N TYR A 263 -0.35 24.62 11.51
CA TYR A 263 -0.65 24.38 10.10
C TYR A 263 -1.66 23.25 9.91
N VAL A 264 -2.53 23.42 8.91
CA VAL A 264 -3.45 22.38 8.46
C VAL A 264 -3.26 22.17 6.96
N MET A 265 -2.95 20.94 6.56
CA MET A 265 -2.84 20.54 5.16
C MET A 265 -4.07 19.72 4.76
N VAL A 266 -4.76 20.17 3.72
CA VAL A 266 -5.92 19.48 3.15
C VAL A 266 -5.76 19.34 1.63
N HIS A 267 -6.07 18.16 1.12
CA HIS A 267 -6.11 17.88 -0.32
C HIS A 267 -7.41 17.20 -0.75
N GLY A 268 -8.04 16.42 0.12
CA GLY A 268 -9.34 15.79 -0.06
C GLY A 268 -9.29 14.46 -0.81
N GLN A 269 -8.11 13.87 -0.98
CA GLN A 269 -8.00 12.56 -1.63
C GLN A 269 -8.34 11.42 -0.67
N ILE A 270 -8.03 11.58 0.63
CA ILE A 270 -8.24 10.54 1.65
C ILE A 270 -9.59 10.76 2.31
N MET A 271 -9.88 11.99 2.74
CA MET A 271 -11.10 12.32 3.47
C MET A 271 -11.90 13.44 2.78
N PRO A 272 -12.43 13.23 1.55
CA PRO A 272 -13.06 14.30 0.76
C PRO A 272 -14.20 15.01 1.49
N GLY A 273 -15.04 14.27 2.23
CA GLY A 273 -16.14 14.84 2.99
C GLY A 273 -15.69 15.73 4.15
N LEU A 274 -14.65 15.32 4.88
CA LEU A 274 -14.06 16.13 5.96
C LEU A 274 -13.33 17.34 5.39
N ALA A 275 -12.54 17.16 4.33
CA ALA A 275 -11.83 18.24 3.66
C ALA A 275 -12.80 19.33 3.14
N GLY A 276 -13.96 18.94 2.61
CA GLY A 276 -15.03 19.88 2.24
C GLY A 276 -15.53 20.70 3.43
N LYS A 277 -15.92 20.03 4.53
CA LYS A 277 -16.36 20.70 5.77
C LYS A 277 -15.31 21.65 6.33
N LEU A 278 -14.05 21.23 6.38
CA LEU A 278 -12.96 22.08 6.87
C LEU A 278 -12.79 23.33 6.01
N ARG A 279 -12.80 23.20 4.68
CA ARG A 279 -12.64 24.33 3.75
C ARG A 279 -13.78 25.34 3.82
N GLU A 280 -15.02 24.84 3.89
CA GLU A 280 -16.21 25.69 3.82
C GLU A 280 -16.56 26.33 5.16
N GLY A 281 -16.32 25.63 6.27
CA GLY A 281 -16.89 26.00 7.57
C GLY A 281 -15.92 26.19 8.73
N VAL A 282 -14.66 25.75 8.66
CA VAL A 282 -13.77 25.75 9.85
C VAL A 282 -12.48 26.54 9.62
N LEU A 283 -11.76 26.21 8.56
CA LEU A 283 -10.46 26.82 8.24
C LEU A 283 -10.51 28.35 8.08
N PRO A 284 -11.52 28.94 7.39
CA PRO A 284 -11.57 30.39 7.22
C PRO A 284 -11.68 31.20 8.53
N HIS A 285 -12.11 30.58 9.65
CA HIS A 285 -12.30 31.29 10.91
C HIS A 285 -10.98 31.55 11.66
N GLN A 286 -10.15 30.52 11.81
CA GLN A 286 -8.90 30.60 12.59
C GLN A 286 -7.64 30.56 11.75
N TYR A 287 -7.75 30.28 10.44
CA TYR A 287 -6.60 30.11 9.57
C TYR A 287 -6.69 30.97 8.32
N ARG A 288 -5.53 31.25 7.74
CA ARG A 288 -5.39 31.83 6.41
C ARG A 288 -4.69 30.83 5.49
N LYS A 289 -5.13 30.78 4.24
CA LYS A 289 -4.46 29.99 3.21
C LYS A 289 -3.10 30.62 2.89
N VAL A 290 -2.05 29.82 2.93
CA VAL A 290 -0.67 30.27 2.65
C VAL A 290 -0.05 29.56 1.43
N PHE A 291 -0.67 28.47 0.97
CA PHE A 291 -0.27 27.75 -0.22
C PHE A 291 -1.49 27.09 -0.86
N GLU A 292 -1.55 27.10 -2.19
CA GLU A 292 -2.52 26.36 -2.97
C GLU A 292 -1.83 25.86 -4.25
N GLN A 293 -1.98 24.58 -4.57
CA GLN A 293 -1.49 24.00 -5.81
C GLN A 293 -2.54 23.03 -6.36
N PRO A 294 -3.04 23.24 -7.59
CA PRO A 294 -3.93 22.28 -8.24
C PRO A 294 -3.16 21.00 -8.58
N TYR A 295 -3.85 19.87 -8.58
CA TYR A 295 -3.30 18.59 -9.03
C TYR A 295 -4.23 17.89 -10.01
N VAL A 296 -3.62 17.03 -10.83
CA VAL A 296 -4.32 16.06 -11.68
C VAL A 296 -3.71 14.69 -11.48
N LEU A 297 -4.51 13.75 -10.98
CA LEU A 297 -4.08 12.40 -10.62
C LEU A 297 -4.53 11.37 -11.67
N SER A 298 -3.84 10.24 -11.66
CA SER A 298 -4.30 9.03 -12.31
C SER A 298 -5.54 8.46 -11.60
N ASP A 299 -6.34 7.68 -12.32
CA ASP A 299 -7.56 7.02 -11.80
C ASP A 299 -7.27 5.69 -11.08
N VAL A 300 -6.00 5.40 -10.86
CA VAL A 300 -5.49 4.11 -10.41
C VAL A 300 -5.95 3.87 -8.98
N MET A 301 -5.73 4.82 -8.06
CA MET A 301 -6.04 4.67 -6.63
C MET A 301 -7.43 5.18 -6.24
N THR A 302 -7.92 6.23 -6.91
CA THR A 302 -9.19 6.89 -6.59
C THR A 302 -9.82 7.46 -7.86
N ARG A 303 -11.15 7.66 -7.83
CA ARG A 303 -11.88 8.35 -8.91
C ARG A 303 -11.73 9.87 -8.84
N LEU A 304 -11.28 10.40 -7.71
CA LEU A 304 -11.00 11.83 -7.52
C LEU A 304 -9.68 12.18 -8.22
N ARG A 305 -9.79 12.58 -9.47
CA ARG A 305 -8.63 12.91 -10.32
C ARG A 305 -8.21 14.36 -10.24
N HIS A 306 -9.08 15.25 -9.80
CA HIS A 306 -8.82 16.69 -9.76
C HIS A 306 -9.02 17.18 -8.35
N GLY A 307 -8.21 18.16 -7.97
CA GLY A 307 -8.30 18.81 -6.69
C GLY A 307 -7.14 19.77 -6.51
N LYS A 308 -6.87 20.09 -5.26
CA LYS A 308 -5.79 20.99 -4.89
C LYS A 308 -5.23 20.64 -3.53
N VAL A 309 -3.92 20.73 -3.39
CA VAL A 309 -3.23 20.74 -2.11
C VAL A 309 -3.33 22.15 -1.57
N GLU A 310 -3.84 22.31 -0.35
CA GLU A 310 -3.91 23.58 0.34
C GLU A 310 -3.20 23.48 1.68
N LEU A 311 -2.42 24.50 2.00
CA LEU A 311 -1.83 24.67 3.33
C LEU A 311 -2.42 25.92 3.96
N TRP A 312 -2.90 25.75 5.17
CA TRP A 312 -3.50 26.80 5.98
C TRP A 312 -2.63 27.04 7.21
N LYS A 313 -2.44 28.30 7.58
CA LYS A 313 -1.68 28.73 8.76
C LYS A 313 -2.59 29.45 9.73
N ARG A 314 -2.48 29.14 11.02
CA ARG A 314 -3.26 29.82 12.06
C ARG A 314 -3.01 31.34 12.06
N ASN A 315 -4.06 32.13 12.28
CA ASN A 315 -4.04 33.60 12.21
C ASN A 315 -3.39 34.27 13.43
N GLY A 316 -3.07 33.53 14.49
CA GLY A 316 -2.44 34.06 15.70
C GLY A 316 -1.88 32.97 16.62
N ALA A 317 -1.57 33.35 17.86
CA ALA A 317 -1.20 32.40 18.90
C ALA A 317 -2.41 31.55 19.32
N TYR A 318 -2.16 30.29 19.68
CA TYR A 318 -3.19 29.45 20.28
C TYR A 318 -3.64 30.03 21.62
N LYS A 319 -4.96 30.08 21.84
CA LYS A 319 -5.57 30.62 23.08
C LYS A 319 -6.44 29.58 23.81
N GLY A 320 -6.50 28.35 23.31
CA GLY A 320 -7.32 27.31 23.92
C GLY A 320 -6.65 26.70 25.16
N GLN A 321 -7.46 25.99 25.95
CA GLN A 321 -7.09 25.47 27.26
C GLN A 321 -6.26 24.16 27.17
N TYR A 322 -6.38 23.41 26.08
CA TYR A 322 -5.80 22.07 25.95
C TYR A 322 -4.67 22.06 24.91
N PRO A 323 -3.46 21.60 25.24
CA PRO A 323 -2.40 21.41 24.23
C PRO A 323 -2.77 20.33 23.21
N LEU A 324 -2.00 20.29 22.11
CA LEU A 324 -1.96 19.18 21.14
C LEU A 324 -1.18 17.97 21.65
#